data_AF-A0A936BLS9-F1
#
_entry.id   AF-A0A936BLS9-F1
#
_cell.length_a   1.000
_cell.length_b   1.000
_cell.length_c   1.000
_cell.angle_alpha   90.00
_cell.angle_beta   90.00
_cell.angle_gamma   90.00
#
_symmetry.space_group_name_H-M   'P 1'
#
loop_
_entity.id
_entity.type
_entity.pdbx_description
1 polymer ?
#
loop_
_entity_poly.entity_id
_entity_poly.type
_entity_poly.pdbx_seq_one_letter_code
_entity_poly.pdbx_strand_id
1 'polypeptide(L)'
;MAAYTIDIERKGRDGLLEFRSGSVKVSTRCWWDPGMIIDAKPGGYTGISTTMATKTDSVTGEPRPAIWFGKGVSYNGGARRGDGAFIHEGTGASWSDGCVVIARIEMMRLIEAIKPKGQYNVTINITDARSSGGTPRKPVA
;
A
#
# COMPACT_ATOMS: atom_id res chain seq x y z
N MET A 1 18.80 1.53 8.19
CA MET A 1 17.53 0.87 8.54
C MET A 1 16.41 1.87 8.34
N ALA A 2 15.27 1.47 7.74
CA ALA A 2 14.08 2.31 7.71
C ALA A 2 13.55 2.50 9.15
N ALA A 3 13.02 3.68 9.45
CA ALA A 3 12.52 4.02 10.79
C ALA A 3 11.05 3.61 10.98
N TYR A 4 10.33 3.39 9.88
CA TYR A 4 8.90 3.12 9.86
C TYR A 4 8.60 1.88 9.03
N THR A 5 7.60 1.11 9.46
CA THR A 5 7.11 -0.06 8.73
C THR A 5 5.61 0.10 8.46
N ILE A 6 5.22 -0.15 7.22
CA ILE A 6 3.84 -0.31 6.78
C ILE A 6 3.70 -1.75 6.30
N ASP A 7 2.77 -2.49 6.89
CA ASP A 7 2.48 -3.87 6.52
C ASP A 7 1.15 -3.92 5.76
N ILE A 8 1.14 -4.56 4.60
CA ILE A 8 -0.03 -4.74 3.76
C ILE A 8 -0.27 -6.24 3.59
N GLU A 9 -1.33 -6.74 4.20
CA GLU A 9 -1.80 -8.10 3.98
C GLU A 9 -2.89 -8.09 2.90
N ARG A 10 -2.64 -8.83 1.82
CA ARG A 10 -3.55 -8.91 0.68
C ARG A 10 -4.53 -10.06 0.80
N LYS A 11 -5.81 -9.81 0.52
CA LYS A 11 -6.88 -10.82 0.54
C LYS A 11 -7.81 -10.66 -0.66
N GLY A 12 -7.38 -11.14 -1.82
CA GLY A 12 -8.18 -11.06 -3.05
C GLY A 12 -8.14 -9.66 -3.67
N ARG A 13 -9.24 -8.90 -3.57
CA ARG A 13 -9.38 -7.55 -4.20
C ARG A 13 -9.17 -6.40 -3.22
N ASP A 14 -8.94 -6.72 -1.96
CA ASP A 14 -8.75 -5.79 -0.86
C ASP A 14 -7.84 -6.44 0.20
N GLY A 15 -7.45 -5.65 1.19
CA GLY A 15 -6.54 -6.08 2.22
C GLY A 15 -6.61 -5.26 3.48
N LEU A 16 -5.67 -5.53 4.37
CA LEU A 16 -5.45 -4.76 5.59
C LEU A 16 -4.09 -4.05 5.49
N LEU A 17 -4.09 -2.75 5.72
CA LEU A 17 -2.89 -1.96 5.93
C LEU A 17 -2.73 -1.66 7.41
N GLU A 18 -1.57 -1.98 7.96
CA GLU A 18 -1.19 -1.70 9.33
C GLU A 18 0.06 -0.81 9.41
N PHE A 19 0.05 0.10 10.38
CA PHE A 19 1.18 0.96 10.69
C PHE A 19 1.14 1.34 12.17
N ARG A 20 2.31 1.40 12.79
CA ARG A 20 2.49 1.83 14.18
C ARG A 20 3.74 2.69 14.31
N SER A 21 3.59 3.83 14.96
CA SER A 21 4.73 4.66 15.38
C SER A 21 4.34 5.52 16.59
N GLY A 22 5.02 5.33 17.72
CA GLY A 22 4.64 5.98 18.97
C GLY A 22 3.20 5.66 19.36
N SER A 23 2.38 6.70 19.56
CA SER A 23 0.95 6.59 19.85
C SER A 23 0.06 6.45 18.61
N VAL A 24 0.61 6.63 17.40
CA VAL A 24 -0.16 6.52 16.15
C VAL A 24 -0.27 5.05 15.76
N LYS A 25 -1.52 4.59 15.67
CA LYS A 25 -1.87 3.27 15.12
C LYS A 25 -2.86 3.46 13.99
N VAL A 26 -2.52 2.93 12.82
CA VAL A 26 -3.41 2.79 11.67
C VAL A 26 -3.60 1.31 11.41
N SER A 27 -4.85 0.88 11.33
CA SER A 27 -5.25 -0.48 10.93
C SER A 27 -6.52 -0.30 10.12
N THR A 28 -6.38 -0.38 8.79
CA THR A 28 -7.43 0.06 7.88
C THR A 28 -7.52 -0.83 6.66
N ARG A 29 -8.71 -0.92 6.08
CA ARG A 29 -8.91 -1.62 4.82
C ARG A 29 -8.19 -0.85 3.71
N CYS A 30 -7.54 -1.60 2.83
CA CYS A 30 -6.88 -1.08 1.64
C CYS A 30 -7.36 -1.80 0.38
N TRP A 31 -7.21 -1.15 -0.77
CA TRP A 31 -7.66 -1.67 -2.06
C TRP A 31 -6.61 -1.44 -3.15
N TRP A 32 -6.66 -2.25 -4.20
CA TRP A 32 -5.86 -2.13 -5.42
C TRP A 32 -6.65 -2.68 -6.61
N ASP A 33 -6.17 -2.40 -7.82
CA ASP A 33 -6.70 -2.97 -9.05
C ASP A 33 -6.30 -4.45 -9.12
N PRO A 34 -7.25 -5.40 -9.17
CA PRO A 34 -6.92 -6.83 -9.26
C PRO A 34 -6.16 -7.21 -10.54
N GLY A 35 -6.22 -6.40 -11.60
CA GLY A 35 -5.45 -6.59 -12.83
C GLY A 35 -4.05 -5.99 -12.79
N MET A 36 -3.74 -5.15 -11.81
CA MET A 36 -2.44 -4.48 -11.65
C MET A 36 -2.02 -4.48 -10.18
N ILE A 37 -1.40 -5.58 -9.73
CA ILE A 37 -1.02 -5.75 -8.34
C ILE A 37 0.50 -5.63 -8.20
N ILE A 38 0.95 -4.81 -7.26
CA ILE A 38 2.36 -4.69 -6.86
C ILE A 38 2.83 -6.06 -6.33
N ASP A 39 3.96 -6.58 -6.81
CA ASP A 39 4.45 -7.88 -6.37
C ASP A 39 4.84 -7.88 -4.87
N ALA A 40 4.65 -9.01 -4.20
CA ALA A 40 5.29 -9.22 -2.91
C ALA A 40 6.78 -9.51 -3.14
N LYS A 41 7.67 -8.94 -2.33
CA LYS A 41 9.10 -9.26 -2.39
C LYS A 41 9.72 -9.42 -1.00
N PRO A 42 10.71 -10.31 -0.83
CA PRO A 42 11.45 -10.44 0.42
C PRO A 42 12.04 -9.10 0.86
N GLY A 43 11.88 -8.76 2.14
CA GLY A 43 12.39 -7.52 2.73
C GLY A 43 11.60 -6.25 2.41
N GLY A 44 10.53 -6.34 1.61
CA GLY A 44 9.64 -5.20 1.32
C GLY A 44 10.30 -4.11 0.47
N TYR A 45 9.55 -3.04 0.21
CA TYR A 45 9.99 -1.87 -0.55
C TYR A 45 10.47 -0.77 0.37
N THR A 46 11.51 -0.04 -0.03
CA THR A 46 11.92 1.17 0.67
C THR A 46 11.24 2.37 0.02
N GLY A 47 10.33 3.00 0.75
CA GLY A 47 9.53 4.12 0.30
C GLY A 47 9.80 5.44 1.00
N ILE A 48 9.15 6.49 0.51
CA ILE A 48 9.20 7.86 1.03
C ILE A 48 7.80 8.41 1.27
N SER A 49 7.63 9.22 2.32
CA SER A 49 6.46 10.09 2.47
C SER A 49 6.62 11.34 1.59
N THR A 50 5.67 11.57 0.68
CA THR A 50 5.73 12.62 -0.35
C THR A 50 4.33 13.07 -0.78
N THR A 51 4.24 13.86 -1.85
CA THR A 51 3.01 14.20 -2.56
C THR A 51 3.06 13.72 -4.01
N MET A 52 1.90 13.40 -4.58
CA MET A 52 1.78 13.02 -5.98
C MET A 52 1.81 14.26 -6.88
N ALA A 53 2.53 14.21 -7.99
CA ALA A 53 2.65 15.34 -8.91
C ALA A 53 1.41 15.55 -9.80
N THR A 54 0.63 14.48 -10.05
CA THR A 54 -0.46 14.46 -11.04
C THR A 54 -1.85 14.30 -10.43
N LYS A 55 -1.95 14.06 -9.11
CA LYS A 55 -3.21 13.86 -8.41
C LYS A 55 -3.32 14.89 -7.27
N THR A 56 -4.51 15.44 -7.09
CA THR A 56 -4.82 16.39 -6.01
C THR A 56 -5.56 15.70 -4.86
N ASP A 57 -5.34 16.20 -3.66
CA ASP A 57 -6.08 15.81 -2.47
C ASP A 57 -7.56 16.17 -2.63
N SER A 58 -8.43 15.21 -2.34
CA SER A 58 -9.87 15.29 -2.55
C SER A 58 -10.57 16.36 -1.70
N VAL A 59 -9.90 16.89 -0.68
CA VAL A 59 -10.46 17.88 0.25
C VAL A 59 -9.79 19.24 0.11
N THR A 60 -8.46 19.28 -0.01
CA THR A 60 -7.71 20.56 -0.02
C THR A 60 -7.42 21.09 -1.41
N GLY A 61 -7.47 20.25 -2.45
CA GLY A 61 -7.07 20.62 -3.82
C GLY A 61 -5.54 20.73 -4.03
N GLU A 62 -4.74 20.57 -2.97
CA GLU A 62 -3.28 20.54 -3.02
C GLU A 62 -2.75 19.22 -3.60
N PRO A 63 -1.46 19.10 -3.95
CA PRO A 63 -0.85 17.82 -4.32
C PRO A 63 -1.14 16.72 -3.30
N ARG A 64 -1.67 15.57 -3.77
CA ARG A 64 -2.18 14.50 -2.91
C ARG A 64 -1.07 13.90 -2.05
N PRO A 65 -1.19 13.87 -0.71
CA PRO A 65 -0.24 13.17 0.15
C PRO A 65 -0.22 11.66 -0.12
N ALA A 66 0.97 11.07 -0.16
CA ALA A 66 1.17 9.66 -0.49
C ALA A 66 2.47 9.08 0.09
N ILE A 67 2.54 7.75 0.18
CA ILE A 67 3.81 7.02 0.34
C ILE A 67 4.21 6.46 -1.02
N TRP A 68 5.36 6.88 -1.54
CA TRP A 68 5.89 6.35 -2.80
C TRP A 68 6.78 5.14 -2.51
N PHE A 69 6.60 4.06 -3.27
CA PHE A 69 7.37 2.81 -3.14
C PHE A 69 8.79 2.89 -3.74
N GLY A 70 9.14 4.02 -4.37
CA GLY A 70 10.38 4.20 -5.10
C GLY A 70 10.29 3.70 -6.55
N LYS A 71 11.45 3.71 -7.24
CA LYS A 71 11.55 3.26 -8.64
C LYS A 71 11.64 1.74 -8.74
N GLY A 72 11.26 1.21 -9.90
CA GLY A 72 11.46 -0.21 -10.22
C GLY A 72 10.51 -1.16 -9.48
N VAL A 73 9.33 -0.68 -9.10
CA VAL A 73 8.29 -1.53 -8.51
C VAL A 73 7.78 -2.50 -9.56
N SER A 74 7.85 -3.80 -9.25
CA SER A 74 7.31 -4.87 -10.09
C SER A 74 5.81 -5.03 -9.88
N TYR A 75 5.11 -5.36 -10.96
CA TYR A 75 3.67 -5.63 -10.98
C TYR A 75 3.40 -6.94 -11.71
N ASN A 76 2.44 -7.72 -11.21
CA ASN A 76 2.07 -9.02 -11.78
C ASN A 76 1.37 -8.93 -13.16
N GLY A 77 0.70 -7.81 -13.44
CA GLY A 77 -0.14 -7.62 -14.63
C GLY A 77 0.56 -7.03 -15.86
N GLY A 78 1.89 -6.94 -15.88
CA GLY A 78 2.63 -6.31 -16.98
C GLY A 78 2.39 -4.80 -17.14
N ALA A 79 1.82 -4.16 -16.10
CA ALA A 79 1.61 -2.72 -16.05
C ALA A 79 2.92 -1.95 -16.32
N ARG A 80 2.80 -0.77 -16.92
CA ARG A 80 3.95 0.11 -17.21
C ARG A 80 4.79 0.26 -15.94
N ARG A 81 6.07 -0.10 -16.02
CA ARG A 81 7.09 0.08 -14.96
C ARG A 81 7.44 1.57 -14.70
N GLY A 82 6.55 2.48 -15.08
CA GLY A 82 6.76 3.92 -15.11
C GLY A 82 6.41 4.55 -13.77
N ASP A 83 7.38 5.26 -13.19
CA ASP A 83 7.31 6.14 -12.01
C ASP A 83 6.95 5.53 -10.66
N GLY A 84 6.78 4.20 -10.57
CA GLY A 84 6.62 3.47 -9.31
C GLY A 84 5.16 3.38 -8.85
N ALA A 85 4.95 2.92 -7.61
CA ALA A 85 3.63 2.76 -7.00
C ALA A 85 3.47 3.70 -5.80
N PHE A 86 2.24 3.94 -5.37
CA PHE A 86 1.94 4.76 -4.20
C PHE A 86 0.97 4.06 -3.24
N ILE A 87 1.02 4.39 -1.94
CA ILE A 87 -0.13 4.35 -1.04
C ILE A 87 -0.71 5.77 -1.02
N HIS A 88 -1.98 5.95 -1.38
CA HIS A 88 -2.63 7.27 -1.33
C HIS A 88 -4.11 7.16 -0.95
N GLU A 89 -4.79 8.30 -0.79
CA GLU A 89 -6.22 8.30 -0.49
C GLU A 89 -7.09 7.71 -1.63
N GLY A 90 -8.11 6.96 -1.26
CA GLY A 90 -9.15 6.48 -2.17
C GLY A 90 -10.23 5.70 -1.45
N THR A 91 -11.37 5.53 -2.10
CA THR A 91 -12.56 4.88 -1.49
C THR A 91 -12.79 3.45 -1.98
N GLY A 92 -11.97 2.96 -2.91
CA GLY A 92 -12.06 1.60 -3.43
C GLY A 92 -11.10 1.32 -4.59
N ALA A 93 -11.12 0.08 -5.09
CA ALA A 93 -10.20 -0.41 -6.12
C ALA A 93 -10.17 0.44 -7.40
N SER A 94 -11.29 1.07 -7.78
CA SER A 94 -11.37 1.93 -8.97
C SER A 94 -10.55 3.21 -8.88
N TRP A 95 -10.05 3.57 -7.70
CA TRP A 95 -9.18 4.74 -7.48
C TRP A 95 -7.69 4.41 -7.56
N SER A 96 -7.37 3.13 -7.65
CA SER A 96 -6.00 2.65 -7.45
C SER A 96 -5.10 2.90 -8.64
N ASP A 97 -5.57 2.63 -9.87
CA ASP A 97 -4.73 2.62 -11.08
C ASP A 97 -3.41 1.86 -10.88
N GLY A 98 -3.45 0.74 -10.14
CA GLY A 98 -2.26 -0.05 -9.77
C GLY A 98 -1.54 0.40 -8.48
N CYS A 99 -2.01 1.46 -7.80
CA CYS A 99 -1.55 1.84 -6.46
C CYS A 99 -2.28 1.06 -5.35
N VAL A 100 -1.87 1.28 -4.11
CA VAL A 100 -2.66 0.91 -2.92
C VAL A 100 -3.43 2.14 -2.48
N VAL A 101 -4.74 1.99 -2.23
CA VAL A 101 -5.56 3.08 -1.72
C VAL A 101 -6.16 2.77 -0.36
N ILE A 102 -6.24 3.80 0.49
CA ILE A 102 -6.84 3.74 1.82
C ILE A 102 -7.72 4.97 2.06
N ALA A 103 -8.57 4.92 3.10
CA ALA A 103 -9.36 6.08 3.48
C ALA A 103 -8.46 7.29 3.80
N ARG A 104 -8.85 8.48 3.32
CA ARG A 104 -8.09 9.72 3.48
C ARG A 104 -7.67 10.01 4.93
N ILE A 105 -8.59 9.83 5.88
CA ILE A 105 -8.31 10.10 7.30
C ILE A 105 -7.13 9.26 7.82
N GLU A 106 -7.01 8.01 7.37
CA GLU A 106 -5.91 7.13 7.72
C GLU A 106 -4.63 7.48 6.95
N MET A 107 -4.75 7.91 5.69
CA MET A 107 -3.62 8.46 4.93
C MET A 107 -2.99 9.65 5.65
N MET A 108 -3.80 10.60 6.12
CA MET A 108 -3.30 11.77 6.84
C MET A 108 -2.62 11.40 8.17
N ARG A 109 -3.12 10.37 8.87
CA ARG A 109 -2.46 9.83 10.08
C ARG A 109 -1.07 9.27 9.79
N LEU A 110 -0.90 8.52 8.68
CA LEU A 110 0.41 8.03 8.24
C LEU A 110 1.37 9.19 7.94
N ILE A 111 0.91 10.16 7.14
CA ILE A 111 1.74 11.29 6.69
C ILE A 111 2.16 12.18 7.85
N GLU A 112 1.32 12.31 8.88
CA GLU A 112 1.69 13.09 10.06
C GLU A 112 2.74 12.38 10.92
N ALA A 113 2.62 11.06 11.07
CA ALA A 113 3.53 10.26 11.89
C ALA A 113 4.93 10.07 11.29
N ILE A 114 5.04 9.98 9.96
CA ILE A 114 6.31 9.70 9.27
C ILE A 114 7.13 10.99 9.12
N LYS A 115 8.23 11.10 9.87
CA LYS A 115 9.18 12.22 9.82
C LYS A 115 10.64 11.72 9.78
N PRO A 116 11.55 12.46 9.15
CA PRO A 116 11.30 13.54 8.20
C PRO A 116 10.57 13.03 6.94
N LYS A 117 9.87 13.93 6.24
CA LYS A 117 9.26 13.65 4.92
C LYS A 117 10.34 13.68 3.83
N GLY A 118 10.08 13.08 2.67
CA GLY A 118 10.99 13.08 1.51
C GLY A 118 12.24 12.22 1.67
N GLN A 119 12.33 11.40 2.71
CA GLN A 119 13.45 10.51 2.98
C GLN A 119 13.05 9.05 2.80
N TYR A 120 13.99 8.20 2.42
CA TYR A 120 13.82 6.74 2.32
C TYR A 120 13.85 6.10 3.71
N ASN A 121 12.82 6.38 4.50
CA ASN A 121 12.69 5.95 5.90
C ASN A 121 11.49 5.04 6.16
N VAL A 122 10.76 4.61 5.13
CA VAL A 122 9.61 3.71 5.24
C VAL A 122 9.94 2.36 4.59
N THR A 123 9.74 1.26 5.30
CA THR A 123 9.67 -0.08 4.72
C THR A 123 8.21 -0.44 4.50
N ILE A 124 7.86 -0.89 3.30
CA ILE A 124 6.52 -1.32 2.94
C ILE A 124 6.57 -2.82 2.64
N ASN A 125 6.00 -3.62 3.54
CA ASN A 125 5.89 -5.05 3.37
C ASN A 125 4.55 -5.39 2.73
N ILE A 126 4.58 -6.29 1.75
CA ILE A 126 3.37 -6.84 1.14
C ILE A 126 3.41 -8.35 1.36
N THR A 127 2.34 -8.89 1.93
CA THR A 127 2.14 -10.32 2.11
C THR A 127 0.80 -10.73 1.50
N ASP A 128 0.69 -11.98 1.05
CA ASP A 128 -0.58 -12.56 0.67
C ASP A 128 -1.13 -13.36 1.85
N ALA A 129 -2.36 -13.05 2.27
CA ALA A 129 -3.08 -13.88 3.21
C ALA A 129 -3.15 -15.30 2.63
N ARG A 130 -2.70 -16.30 3.39
CA ARG A 130 -2.86 -17.69 2.97
C ARG A 130 -4.35 -17.94 2.77
N SER A 131 -4.75 -18.27 1.54
CA SER A 131 -6.08 -18.80 1.28
C SER A 131 -6.29 -19.96 2.24
N SER A 132 -7.30 -19.87 3.10
CA SER A 132 -7.77 -20.98 3.92
C SER A 132 -8.37 -22.04 2.99
N GLY A 133 -7.50 -22.83 2.34
CA GLY A 133 -7.85 -23.96 1.49
C GLY A 133 -8.29 -25.14 2.34
N GLY A 134 -9.47 -25.04 2.94
CA GLY A 134 -10.10 -26.12 3.68
C GLY A 134 -10.98 -26.96 2.78
N THR A 135 -10.44 -28.06 2.22
CA THR A 135 -11.22 -29.29 2.07
C THR A 135 -10.25 -30.47 2.18
N PRO A 136 -10.26 -31.23 3.28
CA PRO A 136 -9.63 -32.55 3.28
C PRO A 136 -10.37 -33.38 2.22
N ARG A 137 -9.67 -33.83 1.18
CA ARG A 137 -10.22 -34.86 0.31
C ARG A 137 -10.50 -36.08 1.19
N LYS A 138 -11.78 -36.49 1.26
CA LYS A 138 -12.15 -37.81 1.81
C LYS A 138 -11.28 -38.87 1.10
N PRO A 139 -10.64 -39.81 1.82
CA PRO A 139 -10.10 -40.99 1.18
C PRO A 139 -11.28 -41.70 0.51
N VAL A 140 -11.16 -41.95 -0.79
CA VAL A 140 -12.05 -42.89 -1.49
C VAL A 140 -11.70 -44.27 -0.95
N ALA A 141 -12.71 -44.93 -0.38
CA ALA A 141 -12.64 -46.33 0.06
C ALA A 141 -12.63 -47.27 -1.15
#